data_AF-A0A8B9H3D7-F1
#
_entry.id   AF-A0A8B9H3D7-F1
#
_cell.length_a   1.000
_cell.length_b   1.000
_cell.length_c   1.000
_cell.angle_alpha   90.00
_cell.angle_beta   90.00
_cell.angle_gamma   90.00
#
_symmetry.space_group_name_H-M   'P 1'
#
loop_
_entity.id
_entity.type
_entity.pdbx_description
1 polymer ?
#
loop_
_entity_poly.entity_id
_entity_poly.type
_entity_poly.pdbx_seq_one_letter_code
_entity_poly.pdbx_strand_id
1 'polypeptide(L)'
;MQISAAVMRSLVVVAIIALSIYTPTGAEKVSPCCVAVSRSRVVEPILDFKLQKKDAPCVGAIIFVTAKKQYCIDPRQSWAQKTIKDMVQSRKNATVTPTSLSPRLTSTVPQNSTNSNSILKRILLR
;
A
#
# COMPACT_ATOMS: atom_id res chain seq x y z
N MET A 1 -27.57 -47.39 -17.38
CA MET A 1 -27.10 -46.02 -17.72
C MET A 1 -25.69 -46.14 -18.26
N GLN A 2 -25.50 -46.30 -19.58
CA GLN A 2 -24.17 -46.31 -20.20
C GLN A 2 -23.85 -44.88 -20.64
N ILE A 3 -23.03 -44.20 -19.84
CA ILE A 3 -22.40 -42.93 -20.25
C ILE A 3 -21.37 -43.26 -21.33
N SER A 4 -21.67 -42.87 -22.57
CA SER A 4 -20.80 -43.15 -23.71
C SER A 4 -19.49 -42.37 -23.58
N ALA A 5 -18.39 -42.96 -24.06
CA ALA A 5 -17.06 -42.36 -23.97
C ALA A 5 -16.99 -40.95 -24.61
N ALA A 6 -17.87 -40.67 -25.57
CA ALA A 6 -18.04 -39.35 -26.17
C ALA A 6 -18.56 -38.29 -25.17
N VAL A 7 -19.49 -38.67 -24.29
CA VAL A 7 -20.04 -37.79 -23.24
C VAL A 7 -18.99 -37.49 -22.18
N MET A 8 -18.20 -38.49 -21.78
CA MET A 8 -17.08 -38.30 -20.84
C MET A 8 -16.01 -37.37 -21.40
N ARG A 9 -15.64 -37.52 -22.68
CA ARG A 9 -14.67 -36.65 -23.36
C ARG A 9 -15.17 -35.21 -23.44
N SER A 10 -16.46 -35.01 -23.73
CA SER A 10 -17.06 -33.68 -23.79
C SER A 10 -17.07 -32.99 -22.42
N LEU A 11 -17.33 -33.72 -21.33
CA LEU A 11 -17.29 -33.14 -19.98
C LEU A 11 -15.90 -32.67 -19.57
N VAL A 12 -14.85 -33.44 -19.91
CA VAL A 12 -13.46 -33.08 -19.61
C VAL A 12 -13.07 -31.77 -20.31
N VAL A 13 -13.45 -31.60 -21.57
CA VAL A 13 -13.18 -30.37 -22.33
C VAL A 13 -13.90 -29.16 -21.70
N VAL A 14 -15.17 -29.30 -21.33
CA VAL A 14 -15.94 -28.23 -20.68
C VAL A 14 -15.35 -27.87 -19.31
N ALA A 15 -14.91 -28.85 -18.52
CA ALA A 15 -14.28 -28.63 -17.23
C ALA A 15 -12.94 -27.88 -17.34
N ILE A 16 -12.12 -28.21 -18.34
CA ILE A 16 -10.84 -27.52 -18.59
C ILE A 16 -11.07 -26.06 -19.01
N ILE A 17 -12.07 -25.80 -19.87
CA ILE A 17 -12.41 -24.45 -20.30
C ILE A 17 -12.92 -23.61 -19.12
N ALA A 18 -13.82 -24.17 -18.30
CA ALA A 18 -14.34 -23.49 -17.11
C ALA A 18 -13.24 -23.14 -16.10
N LEU A 19 -12.23 -24.03 -15.93
CA LEU A 19 -11.12 -23.81 -15.01
C LEU A 19 -10.16 -22.72 -15.49
N SER A 20 -10.01 -22.54 -16.81
CA SER A 20 -9.11 -21.52 -17.40
C SER A 20 -9.58 -20.08 -17.21
N ILE A 21 -10.89 -19.85 -17.04
CA ILE A 21 -11.49 -18.53 -16.82
C ILE A 21 -11.24 -18.02 -15.39
N TYR A 22 -10.96 -18.93 -14.45
CA TYR A 22 -10.73 -18.61 -13.03
C TYR A 22 -9.25 -18.41 -12.71
N THR A 23 -8.49 -17.73 -13.59
CA THR A 23 -7.15 -17.25 -13.25
C THR A 23 -7.28 -15.83 -12.68
N PRO A 24 -7.23 -15.62 -11.35
CA PRO A 24 -7.07 -14.28 -10.83
C PRO A 24 -5.70 -13.77 -11.27
N THR A 25 -5.67 -12.90 -12.28
CA THR A 25 -4.49 -12.10 -12.65
C THR A 25 -4.23 -11.07 -11.56
N GLY A 26 -3.80 -11.56 -10.40
CA GLY A 26 -3.41 -10.79 -9.23
C GLY A 26 -1.98 -11.10 -8.82
N ALA A 27 -1.12 -11.43 -9.79
CA ALA A 27 0.33 -11.36 -9.58
C ALA A 27 0.68 -9.88 -9.44
N GLU A 28 0.55 -9.37 -8.23
CA GLU A 28 0.95 -8.03 -7.84
C GLU A 28 2.44 -7.91 -8.06
N LYS A 29 2.81 -7.49 -9.28
CA LYS A 29 4.15 -6.98 -9.56
C LYS A 29 4.34 -5.83 -8.58
N VAL A 30 5.11 -6.07 -7.54
CA VAL A 30 5.78 -5.01 -6.78
C VAL A 30 6.77 -4.39 -7.76
N SER A 31 6.27 -3.49 -8.61
CA SER A 31 7.10 -2.67 -9.48
C SER A 31 8.03 -1.84 -8.59
N PRO A 32 9.30 -1.65 -8.96
CA PRO A 32 10.22 -0.82 -8.17
C PRO A 32 9.69 0.62 -7.99
N CYS A 33 8.83 1.08 -8.89
CA CYS A 33 8.17 2.38 -8.81
C CYS A 33 6.82 2.38 -9.56
N CYS A 34 5.96 3.34 -9.22
CA CYS A 34 4.72 3.60 -9.96
C CYS A 34 5.00 4.23 -11.33
N VAL A 35 4.55 3.58 -12.40
CA VAL A 35 4.56 4.13 -13.77
C VAL A 35 3.23 4.77 -14.17
N ALA A 36 2.15 4.44 -13.45
CA ALA A 36 0.83 5.00 -13.60
C ALA A 36 0.22 5.32 -12.23
N VAL A 37 -0.77 6.20 -12.20
CA VAL A 37 -1.47 6.63 -10.99
C VAL A 37 -2.98 6.47 -11.16
N SER A 38 -3.64 6.11 -10.06
CA SER A 38 -5.09 6.05 -9.95
C SER A 38 -5.63 7.30 -9.26
N ARG A 39 -6.84 7.70 -9.62
CA ARG A 39 -7.60 8.77 -8.96
C ARG A 39 -8.66 8.23 -8.00
N SER A 40 -8.93 6.93 -8.06
CA SER A 40 -9.96 6.25 -7.27
C SER A 40 -9.58 6.23 -5.79
N ARG A 41 -10.59 6.38 -4.93
CA ARG A 41 -10.42 6.28 -3.48
C ARG A 41 -10.08 4.84 -3.09
N VAL A 42 -9.12 4.68 -2.20
CA VAL A 42 -8.80 3.40 -1.56
C VAL A 42 -9.79 3.18 -0.43
N VAL A 43 -10.55 2.09 -0.49
CA VAL A 43 -11.53 1.72 0.55
C VAL A 43 -10.90 0.84 1.63
N GLU A 44 -9.78 0.18 1.32
CA GLU A 44 -9.06 -0.63 2.29
C GLU A 44 -8.35 0.25 3.36
N PRO A 45 -8.14 -0.30 4.57
CA PRO A 45 -7.35 0.36 5.59
C PRO A 45 -5.92 0.64 5.11
N ILE A 46 -5.53 1.92 5.15
CA ILE A 46 -4.19 2.39 4.79
C ILE A 46 -3.30 2.32 6.03
N LEU A 47 -2.27 1.47 5.96
CA LEU A 47 -1.33 1.22 7.06
C LEU A 47 -0.18 2.23 7.05
N ASP A 48 0.30 2.55 5.85
CA ASP A 48 1.41 3.48 5.66
C ASP A 48 1.31 4.18 4.30
N PHE A 49 2.12 5.22 4.12
CA PHE A 49 2.23 5.91 2.84
C PHE A 49 3.68 6.21 2.50
N LYS A 50 3.99 6.24 1.20
CA LYS A 50 5.28 6.68 0.66
C LYS A 50 5.05 7.72 -0.42
N LEU A 51 5.95 8.70 -0.50
CA LEU A 51 5.93 9.70 -1.57
C LEU A 51 6.99 9.32 -2.61
N GLN A 52 6.54 9.14 -3.85
CA GLN A 52 7.41 8.87 -4.97
C GLN A 52 7.65 10.15 -5.77
N LYS A 53 8.93 10.50 -5.95
CA LYS A 53 9.33 11.58 -6.85
C LYS A 53 9.21 11.11 -8.31
N LYS A 54 8.83 12.03 -9.21
CA LYS A 54 8.85 11.77 -10.64
C LYS A 54 10.30 11.59 -11.12
N ASP A 55 10.58 10.47 -11.77
CA ASP A 55 11.88 10.13 -12.38
C ASP A 55 11.66 9.06 -13.46
N ALA A 56 11.79 9.41 -14.74
CA ALA A 56 11.31 8.55 -15.83
C ALA A 56 11.99 7.16 -15.80
N PRO A 57 11.24 6.04 -15.89
CA PRO A 57 9.82 5.92 -16.28
C PRO A 57 8.80 6.10 -15.13
N CYS A 58 9.27 6.32 -13.91
CA CYS A 58 8.45 6.51 -12.71
C CYS A 58 7.75 7.88 -12.71
N VAL A 59 6.46 7.89 -12.43
CA VAL A 59 5.67 9.11 -12.30
C VAL A 59 5.63 9.60 -10.85
N GLY A 60 5.31 10.87 -10.63
CA GLY A 60 5.08 11.37 -9.27
C GLY A 60 3.82 10.74 -8.69
N ALA A 61 3.93 10.04 -7.55
CA ALA A 61 2.82 9.28 -6.97
C ALA A 61 2.84 9.31 -5.44
N ILE A 62 1.65 9.24 -4.85
CA ILE A 62 1.46 8.82 -3.46
C ILE A 62 1.24 7.32 -3.48
N ILE A 63 2.07 6.56 -2.76
CA ILE A 63 1.92 5.12 -2.63
C ILE A 63 1.26 4.83 -1.29
N PHE A 64 0.00 4.38 -1.30
CA PHE A 64 -0.65 3.87 -0.09
C PHE A 64 -0.38 2.39 0.09
N VAL A 65 0.15 2.03 1.25
CA VAL A 65 0.42 0.65 1.64
C VAL A 65 -0.77 0.15 2.45
N THR A 66 -1.41 -0.90 1.95
CA THR A 66 -2.50 -1.59 2.64
C THR A 66 -2.06 -2.99 3.02
N ALA A 67 -2.86 -3.71 3.81
CA ALA A 67 -2.57 -5.11 4.16
C ALA A 67 -2.50 -6.04 2.95
N LYS A 68 -3.22 -5.71 1.87
CA LYS A 68 -3.28 -6.51 0.65
C LYS A 68 -2.21 -6.10 -0.34
N LYS A 69 -2.16 -4.80 -0.65
CA LYS A 69 -1.37 -4.28 -1.76
C LYS A 69 -0.96 -2.82 -1.64
N GLN A 70 -0.08 -2.40 -2.55
CA GLN A 70 0.26 -1.00 -2.74
C GLN A 70 -0.59 -0.32 -3.82
N TYR A 71 -1.06 0.88 -3.54
CA TYR A 71 -1.84 1.70 -4.47
C TYR A 71 -1.08 2.95 -4.87
N CYS A 72 -0.82 3.10 -6.17
CA CYS A 72 -0.26 4.32 -6.76
C CYS A 72 -1.39 5.34 -6.99
N ILE A 73 -1.37 6.45 -6.25
CA ILE A 73 -2.40 7.49 -6.28
C ILE A 73 -1.82 8.81 -6.81
N ASP A 74 -2.63 9.52 -7.59
CA ASP A 74 -2.31 10.84 -8.12
C ASP A 74 -2.14 11.85 -6.96
N PRO A 75 -0.97 12.51 -6.80
CA PRO A 75 -0.73 13.47 -5.74
C PRO A 75 -1.68 14.68 -5.72
N ARG A 76 -2.38 14.94 -6.83
CA ARG A 76 -3.36 16.05 -6.96
C ARG A 76 -4.69 15.75 -6.26
N GLN A 77 -4.91 14.52 -5.82
CA GLN A 77 -6.17 14.14 -5.18
C GLN A 77 -6.26 14.71 -3.76
N SER A 78 -7.24 15.59 -3.53
CA SER A 78 -7.46 16.24 -2.24
C SER A 78 -7.73 15.25 -1.10
N TRP A 79 -8.45 14.16 -1.40
CA TRP A 79 -8.70 13.10 -0.42
C TRP A 79 -7.41 12.40 0.01
N ALA A 80 -6.47 12.17 -0.92
CA ALA A 80 -5.21 11.51 -0.62
C ALA A 80 -4.31 12.39 0.24
N GLN A 81 -4.25 13.69 -0.05
CA GLN A 81 -3.55 14.67 0.77
C GLN A 81 -4.13 14.76 2.19
N LYS A 82 -5.46 14.77 2.31
CA LYS A 82 -6.15 14.75 3.60
C LYS A 82 -5.78 13.49 4.40
N THR A 83 -5.84 12.31 3.79
CA THR A 83 -5.45 11.06 4.44
C THR A 83 -4.01 11.10 4.97
N ILE A 84 -3.05 11.58 4.17
CA ILE A 84 -1.66 11.74 4.63
C ILE A 84 -1.58 12.69 5.83
N LYS A 85 -2.26 13.82 5.77
CA LYS A 85 -2.28 14.80 6.86
C LYS A 85 -2.83 14.20 8.15
N ASP A 86 -3.93 13.45 8.07
CA ASP A 86 -4.57 12.79 9.20
C ASP A 86 -3.65 11.70 9.81
N MET A 87 -2.95 10.93 8.96
CA MET A 87 -1.96 9.94 9.41
C MET A 87 -0.76 10.59 10.11
N VAL A 88 -0.23 11.68 9.55
CA VAL A 88 0.88 12.43 10.17
C VAL A 88 0.45 13.06 11.50
N GLN A 89 -0.76 13.62 11.58
CA GLN A 89 -1.26 14.21 12.81
C GLN A 89 -1.49 13.14 13.89
N SER A 90 -2.04 11.99 13.51
CA SER A 90 -2.22 10.86 14.42
C SER A 90 -0.88 10.37 14.99
N ARG A 91 0.17 10.29 14.17
CA ARG A 91 1.53 9.94 14.62
C ARG A 91 2.10 10.98 15.59
N LYS A 92 1.88 12.27 15.34
CA LYS A 92 2.29 13.34 16.26
C LYS A 92 1.56 13.24 17.60
N ASN A 93 0.24 13.07 17.55
CA ASN A 93 -0.60 12.97 18.74
C ASN A 93 -0.23 11.74 19.59
N ALA A 94 0.05 10.59 18.96
CA ALA A 94 0.53 9.40 19.66
C ALA A 94 1.90 9.61 20.34
N THR A 95 2.72 10.54 19.83
CA THR A 95 4.02 10.89 20.41
C THR A 95 3.90 11.86 21.60
N VAL A 96 2.80 12.61 21.72
CA VAL A 96 2.54 13.54 22.84
C VAL A 96 1.63 12.99 23.91
N THR A 97 1.14 11.74 23.81
CA THR A 97 0.53 11.07 24.96
C THR A 97 1.61 10.91 26.03
N PRO A 98 1.52 11.61 27.19
CA PRO A 98 2.43 11.34 28.28
C PRO A 98 2.13 9.92 28.73
N THR A 99 3.10 9.02 28.63
CA THR A 99 3.09 7.76 29.38
C THR A 99 3.03 8.14 30.86
N SER A 100 1.82 8.32 31.38
CA SER A 100 1.54 8.60 32.77
C SER A 100 1.77 7.31 33.55
N LEU A 101 2.89 7.32 34.29
CA LEU A 101 3.18 6.56 35.50
C LEU A 101 3.23 5.03 35.39
N SER A 102 4.46 4.51 35.28
CA SER A 102 4.92 3.48 36.22
C SER A 102 6.44 3.59 36.41
N PRO A 103 6.98 3.61 37.65
CA PRO A 103 8.40 3.85 37.90
C PRO A 103 9.22 2.55 37.80
N ARG A 104 10.55 2.72 37.62
CA ARG A 104 11.64 1.78 38.00
C ARG A 104 11.96 0.70 36.93
N LEU A 105 13.18 0.41 36.43
CA LEU A 105 14.60 0.75 36.68
C LEU A 105 15.43 0.44 35.38
N THR A 106 16.51 1.19 35.15
CA THR A 106 17.77 0.89 34.39
C THR A 106 17.82 -0.17 33.27
N SER A 107 18.29 0.21 32.08
CA SER A 107 19.62 -0.21 31.56
C SER A 107 19.98 0.50 30.25
N THR A 108 21.24 0.91 30.17
CA THR A 108 21.94 1.71 29.16
C THR A 108 22.15 0.98 27.83
N VAL A 109 21.76 1.57 26.69
CA VAL A 109 22.34 1.28 25.35
C VAL A 109 22.28 2.54 24.47
N PRO A 110 23.39 3.01 23.85
CA PRO A 110 23.36 4.19 22.98
C PRO A 110 23.00 3.81 21.53
N GLN A 111 21.96 4.43 20.96
CA GLN A 111 21.67 4.36 19.52
C GLN A 111 21.93 5.70 18.82
N ASN A 112 22.95 5.65 17.96
CA ASN A 112 23.43 6.68 17.05
C ASN A 112 22.30 7.18 16.12
N SER A 113 22.06 8.50 16.11
CA SER A 113 20.97 9.14 15.36
C SER A 113 21.43 9.62 13.98
N THR A 114 20.93 9.02 12.90
CA THR A 114 21.08 9.56 11.53
C THR A 114 19.87 10.42 11.15
N ASN A 115 20.17 11.67 10.81
CA ASN A 115 19.29 12.82 10.64
C ASN A 115 18.38 12.74 9.39
N SER A 116 17.07 12.56 9.58
CA SER A 116 16.05 12.52 8.50
C SER A 116 15.26 13.84 8.32
N ASN A 117 15.74 14.97 8.85
CA ASN A 117 14.92 16.19 9.00
C ASN A 117 14.88 17.13 7.77
N SER A 118 15.46 16.77 6.62
CA SER A 118 15.61 17.73 5.50
C SER A 118 14.41 17.79 4.54
N ILE A 119 13.59 16.75 4.45
CA ILE A 119 12.53 16.66 3.42
C ILE A 119 11.20 17.23 3.93
N LEU A 120 10.93 17.13 5.24
CA LEU A 120 9.68 17.58 5.86
C LEU A 120 9.48 19.11 5.74
N LYS A 121 10.58 19.88 5.70
CA LYS A 121 10.53 21.35 5.61
C LYS A 121 10.02 21.87 4.26
N ARG A 122 10.12 21.11 3.17
CA ARG A 122 9.70 21.59 1.84
C ARG A 122 8.19 21.52 1.58
N ILE A 123 7.47 20.66 2.30
CA ILE A 123 6.03 20.46 2.06
C ILE A 123 5.18 21.43 2.91
N LEU A 124 5.70 21.92 4.03
CA LEU A 124 4.95 22.82 4.93
C LEU A 124 5.07 24.31 4.55
N LEU A 125 5.80 24.67 3.50
CA LEU A 125 6.10 26.06 3.12
C LEU A 125 5.67 26.41 1.68
N ARG A 126 4.69 25.70 1.10
CA ARG A 126 4.05 26.10 -0.16
C ARG A 126 2.54 25.91 -0.10
#